data_AF-A0A7R9GKL6-F1
#
_entry.id   AF-A0A7R9GKL6-F1
#
_cell.length_a   1.000
_cell.length_b   1.000
_cell.length_c   1.000
_cell.angle_alpha   90.00
_cell.angle_beta   90.00
_cell.angle_gamma   90.00
#
_symmetry.space_group_name_H-M   'P 1'
#
loop_
_entity.id
_entity.type
_entity.pdbx_description
1 polymer ?
#
loop_
_entity_poly.entity_id
_entity_poly.type
_entity_poly.pdbx_seq_one_letter_code
_entity_poly.pdbx_strand_id
1 'polypeptide(L)'
;DKHWLLRQGPHPLPAGVVDEVDEFFRDRWRSLLSVDDLVSDVYNSLAEKGMIDNTFIVFTSDHGYHLGQFSQPIDKRQPYEFDIRVPLYVRGPGVEAGSTR
;
A
#
# COMPACT_ATOMS: atom_id res chain seq x y z
N ASP A 1 23.87 16.37 8.40
CA ASP A 1 24.24 14.98 8.04
C ASP A 1 23.12 14.27 7.28
N LYS A 2 23.45 13.52 6.21
CA LYS A 2 22.47 12.73 5.44
C LYS A 2 22.20 11.39 6.13
N HIS A 3 21.01 10.81 5.95
CA HIS A 3 20.70 9.45 6.43
C HIS A 3 21.72 8.43 5.90
N TRP A 4 22.05 7.37 6.68
CA TRP A 4 23.15 6.44 6.38
C TRP A 4 22.95 5.72 5.04
N LEU A 5 21.69 5.43 4.68
CA LEU A 5 21.35 4.76 3.43
C LEU A 5 21.80 5.54 2.18
N LEU A 6 21.79 6.87 2.24
CA LEU A 6 22.24 7.74 1.14
C LEU A 6 23.76 7.94 1.10
N ARG A 7 24.48 7.49 2.13
CA ARG A 7 25.94 7.59 2.22
C ARG A 7 26.63 6.35 1.67
N GLN A 8 25.89 5.26 1.50
CA GLN A 8 26.42 4.04 0.92
C GLN A 8 26.66 4.27 -0.58
N GLY A 9 27.83 3.86 -1.08
CA GLY A 9 28.11 3.84 -2.52
C GLY A 9 27.26 2.79 -3.25
N PRO A 10 27.42 2.56 -4.56
CA PRO A 10 26.66 1.51 -5.25
C PRO A 10 26.95 0.12 -4.66
N HIS A 11 25.91 -0.57 -4.20
CA HIS A 11 25.97 -1.95 -3.72
C HIS A 11 24.73 -2.70 -4.24
N PRO A 12 24.81 -3.38 -5.39
CA PRO A 12 23.65 -4.09 -5.94
C PRO A 12 23.22 -5.24 -5.04
N LEU A 13 21.92 -5.55 -5.06
CA LEU A 13 21.40 -6.74 -4.37
C LEU A 13 22.00 -8.02 -4.97
N PRO A 14 22.35 -9.02 -4.14
CA PRO A 14 22.73 -10.33 -4.64
C PRO A 14 21.62 -10.96 -5.48
N ALA A 15 21.96 -11.71 -6.53
CA ALA A 15 20.97 -12.28 -7.46
C ALA A 15 19.85 -13.07 -6.78
N GLY A 16 20.17 -13.94 -5.81
CA GLY A 16 19.14 -14.69 -5.08
C GLY A 16 18.19 -13.81 -4.26
N VAL A 17 18.65 -12.65 -3.79
CA VAL A 17 17.79 -11.69 -3.07
C VAL A 17 16.86 -10.97 -4.06
N VAL A 18 17.30 -10.74 -5.30
CA VAL A 18 16.44 -10.18 -6.35
C VAL A 18 15.28 -11.13 -6.63
N ASP A 19 15.56 -12.42 -6.77
CA ASP A 19 14.53 -13.44 -7.00
C ASP A 19 13.52 -13.50 -5.83
N GLU A 20 14.00 -13.43 -4.58
CA GLU A 20 13.13 -13.35 -3.40
C GLU A 20 12.25 -12.09 -3.39
N VAL A 21 12.83 -10.92 -3.71
CA VAL A 21 12.08 -9.65 -3.78
C VAL A 21 11.00 -9.70 -4.85
N ASP A 22 11.28 -10.30 -6.01
CA ASP A 22 10.33 -10.47 -7.11
C ASP A 22 9.18 -11.43 -6.74
N GLU A 23 9.47 -12.50 -5.99
CA GLU A 23 8.46 -13.39 -5.45
C GLU A 23 7.57 -12.67 -4.44
N PHE A 24 8.15 -11.93 -3.48
CA PHE A 24 7.40 -11.12 -2.53
C PHE A 24 6.54 -10.05 -3.20
N PHE A 25 7.05 -9.39 -4.25
CA PHE A 25 6.27 -8.45 -5.04
C PHE A 25 5.03 -9.13 -5.62
N ARG A 26 5.20 -10.30 -6.25
CA ARG A 26 4.11 -11.07 -6.86
C ARG A 26 3.07 -11.52 -5.83
N ASP A 27 3.51 -11.99 -4.67
CA ASP A 27 2.62 -12.45 -3.61
C ASP A 27 1.81 -11.30 -3.02
N ARG A 28 2.40 -10.12 -2.87
CA ARG A 28 1.66 -8.92 -2.44
C ARG A 28 0.56 -8.55 -3.43
N TRP A 29 0.79 -8.66 -4.73
CA TRP A 29 -0.26 -8.44 -5.74
C TRP A 29 -1.37 -9.49 -5.66
N ARG A 30 -1.02 -10.76 -5.43
CA ARG A 30 -2.00 -11.83 -5.24
C ARG A 30 -2.86 -11.60 -4.00
N SER A 31 -2.26 -11.19 -2.88
CA SER A 31 -3.01 -10.82 -1.68
C SER A 31 -3.91 -9.60 -1.91
N LEU A 32 -3.43 -8.60 -2.65
CA LEU A 32 -4.22 -7.40 -2.96
C LEU A 32 -5.47 -7.74 -3.79
N LEU A 33 -5.40 -8.73 -4.67
CA LEU A 33 -6.57 -9.19 -5.43
C LEU A 33 -7.68 -9.70 -4.49
N SER A 34 -7.34 -10.52 -3.50
CA SER A 34 -8.34 -10.98 -2.51
C SER A 34 -8.91 -9.84 -1.65
N VAL A 35 -8.12 -8.80 -1.40
CA VAL A 35 -8.60 -7.59 -0.71
C VAL A 35 -9.58 -6.80 -1.59
N ASP A 36 -9.33 -6.71 -2.89
CA ASP A 36 -10.22 -6.06 -3.85
C ASP A 36 -11.59 -6.76 -3.92
N ASP A 37 -11.58 -8.09 -4.00
CA ASP A 37 -12.80 -8.92 -3.93
C ASP A 37 -13.58 -8.64 -2.63
N LEU A 38 -12.90 -8.61 -1.48
CA LEU A 38 -13.51 -8.32 -0.19
C LEU A 38 -14.14 -6.90 -0.13
N VAL A 39 -13.46 -5.90 -0.70
CA VAL A 39 -13.98 -4.53 -0.75
C VAL A 39 -15.26 -4.46 -1.58
N SER A 40 -15.29 -5.16 -2.73
CA SER A 40 -16.49 -5.31 -3.56
C SER A 40 -17.65 -5.94 -2.79
N ASP A 41 -17.40 -7.05 -2.09
CA ASP A 41 -18.42 -7.77 -1.32
C ASP A 41 -19.01 -6.92 -0.19
N VAL A 42 -18.15 -6.22 0.56
CA VAL A 42 -18.59 -5.32 1.64
C VAL A 42 -19.42 -4.16 1.08
N TYR A 43 -18.97 -3.55 -0.02
CA TYR A 43 -19.70 -2.47 -0.68
C TYR A 43 -21.08 -2.94 -1.14
N ASN A 44 -21.15 -4.07 -1.85
CA ASN A 44 -22.38 -4.61 -2.41
C ASN A 44 -23.37 -4.98 -1.29
N SER A 45 -22.89 -5.58 -0.19
CA SER A 45 -23.74 -5.91 0.95
C SER A 45 -24.40 -4.66 1.58
N LEU A 46 -23.66 -3.56 1.69
CA LEU A 46 -24.20 -2.29 2.19
C LEU A 46 -25.20 -1.68 1.20
N ALA A 47 -24.94 -1.78 -0.10
CA ALA A 47 -25.83 -1.28 -1.16
C ALA A 47 -27.15 -2.05 -1.20
N GLU A 48 -27.11 -3.38 -1.16
CA GLU A 48 -28.28 -4.26 -1.14
C GLU A 48 -29.19 -4.00 0.09
N LYS A 49 -28.59 -3.63 1.22
CA LYS A 49 -29.32 -3.28 2.45
C LYS A 49 -29.82 -1.84 2.48
N GLY A 50 -29.53 -1.03 1.44
CA GLY A 50 -29.89 0.39 1.41
C GLY A 50 -29.14 1.25 2.45
N MET A 51 -28.00 0.79 2.95
CA MET A 51 -27.22 1.47 3.99
C MET A 51 -26.09 2.33 3.43
N ILE A 52 -25.81 2.20 2.13
CA ILE A 52 -24.62 2.75 1.50
C ILE A 52 -24.55 4.28 1.57
N ASP A 53 -25.69 4.97 1.44
CA ASP A 53 -25.76 6.43 1.44
C ASP A 53 -25.60 7.06 2.82
N ASN A 54 -25.70 6.25 3.89
CA ASN A 54 -25.53 6.68 5.29
C ASN A 54 -24.31 6.04 5.97
N THR A 55 -23.37 5.49 5.18
CA THR A 55 -22.18 4.81 5.69
C THR A 55 -20.92 5.48 5.18
N PHE A 56 -19.99 5.78 6.09
CA PHE A 56 -18.64 6.15 5.71
C PHE A 56 -17.81 4.89 5.43
N ILE A 57 -17.12 4.89 4.30
CA ILE A 57 -16.09 3.89 3.96
C ILE A 57 -14.76 4.62 3.88
N VAL A 58 -13.80 4.14 4.66
CA VAL A 58 -12.43 4.65 4.69
C VAL A 58 -11.50 3.51 4.28
N PHE A 59 -10.77 3.70 3.19
CA PHE A 59 -9.72 2.77 2.75
C PHE A 59 -8.36 3.40 2.98
N THR A 60 -7.50 2.70 3.72
CA THR A 60 -6.14 3.15 4.00
C THR A 60 -5.23 1.96 4.31
N SER A 61 -3.97 2.24 4.60
CA SER A 61 -2.96 1.27 5.02
C SER A 61 -2.21 1.81 6.24
N ASP A 62 -1.63 0.92 7.04
CA ASP A 62 -0.86 1.24 8.23
C ASP A 62 0.55 1.77 7.89
N HIS A 63 1.15 1.30 6.79
CA HIS A 63 2.45 1.76 6.30
C HIS A 63 2.68 1.37 4.83
N GLY A 64 3.70 1.97 4.21
CA GLY A 64 4.25 1.52 2.94
C GLY A 64 5.11 0.26 3.08
N TYR A 65 5.80 -0.13 2.01
CA TYR A 65 6.70 -1.28 2.00
C TYR A 65 7.69 -1.17 0.84
N HIS A 66 8.98 -1.31 1.10
CA HIS A 66 9.98 -1.41 0.03
C HIS A 66 10.27 -2.85 -0.36
N LEU A 67 10.66 -2.97 -1.62
CA LEU A 67 10.99 -4.17 -2.37
C LEU A 67 12.18 -3.78 -3.25
N GLY A 68 13.39 -3.82 -2.69
CA GLY A 68 14.63 -3.54 -3.42
C GLY A 68 15.10 -2.09 -3.47
N GLN A 69 14.31 -1.11 -3.01
CA GLN A 69 14.71 0.30 -3.05
C GLN A 69 15.98 0.53 -2.20
N PHE A 70 16.90 1.36 -2.73
CA PHE A 70 18.22 1.60 -2.14
C PHE A 70 19.01 0.31 -1.81
N SER A 71 18.81 -0.75 -2.60
CA SER A 71 19.44 -2.05 -2.36
C SER A 71 19.15 -2.65 -0.98
N GLN A 72 18.03 -2.27 -0.37
CA GLN A 72 17.47 -2.95 0.78
C GLN A 72 16.56 -4.08 0.28
N PRO A 73 16.62 -5.31 0.85
CA PRO A 73 15.77 -6.42 0.39
C PRO A 73 14.27 -6.12 0.52
N ILE A 74 13.70 -6.27 1.70
CA ILE A 74 12.29 -6.03 2.02
C ILE A 74 12.19 -5.53 3.47
N ASP A 75 11.40 -4.48 3.72
CA ASP A 75 11.06 -3.99 5.05
C ASP A 75 10.03 -2.83 4.94
N LYS A 76 9.80 -2.12 6.05
CA LYS A 76 8.86 -1.00 6.19
C LYS A 76 9.34 0.10 7.15
N ARG A 77 10.63 0.12 7.47
CA ARG A 77 11.21 0.87 8.61
C ARG A 77 12.10 2.03 8.19
N GLN A 78 12.00 2.48 6.94
CA GLN A 78 12.77 3.60 6.43
C GLN A 78 11.96 4.90 6.37
N PRO A 79 12.60 6.07 6.53
CA PRO A 79 11.91 7.36 6.51
C PRO A 79 11.70 7.89 5.07
N TYR A 80 11.48 7.01 4.09
CA TYR A 80 11.32 7.38 2.69
C TYR A 80 9.92 7.07 2.19
N GLU A 81 9.52 7.74 1.10
CA GLU A 81 8.18 7.66 0.50
C GLU A 81 7.61 6.24 0.39
N PHE A 82 8.41 5.27 -0.03
CA PHE A 82 7.95 3.90 -0.22
C PHE A 82 7.50 3.21 1.08
N ASP A 83 7.96 3.66 2.25
CA ASP A 83 7.61 3.09 3.57
C ASP A 83 6.61 3.93 4.34
N ILE A 84 6.52 5.24 4.06
CA ILE A 84 5.66 6.16 4.80
C ILE A 84 4.39 6.57 4.03
N ARG A 85 4.40 6.48 2.70
CA ARG A 85 3.25 6.89 1.88
C ARG A 85 2.24 5.76 1.81
N VAL A 86 1.01 6.06 2.22
CA VAL A 86 -0.14 5.15 2.20
C VAL A 86 -1.31 5.76 1.43
N PRO A 87 -2.21 4.94 0.84
CA PRO A 87 -3.45 5.45 0.30
C PRO A 87 -4.37 5.95 1.43
N LEU A 88 -5.17 6.97 1.14
CA LEU A 88 -6.30 7.37 1.98
C LEU A 88 -7.45 7.78 1.07
N TYR A 89 -8.46 6.93 0.98
CA TYR A 89 -9.71 7.21 0.26
C TYR A 89 -10.87 7.21 1.25
N VAL A 90 -11.74 8.20 1.11
CA VAL A 90 -12.93 8.32 1.94
C VAL A 90 -14.13 8.53 1.04
N ARG A 91 -15.21 7.82 1.32
CA ARG A 91 -16.55 8.10 0.77
C ARG A 91 -17.59 8.04 1.87
N GLY A 92 -18.68 8.77 1.69
CA GLY A 92 -19.80 8.77 2.62
C GLY A 92 -20.63 10.05 2.51
N PRO A 93 -21.60 10.23 3.42
CA PRO A 93 -22.44 11.42 3.47
C PRO A 93 -21.61 12.71 3.45
N GLY A 94 -21.87 13.60 2.48
CA GLY A 94 -21.23 14.91 2.39
C GLY A 94 -19.78 14.91 1.91
N VAL A 95 -19.25 13.77 1.44
CA VAL A 95 -17.91 13.70 0.84
C VAL A 95 -18.03 13.84 -0.68
N GLU A 96 -17.51 14.94 -1.23
CA GLU A 96 -17.50 15.17 -2.68
C GLU A 96 -16.50 14.27 -3.38
N ALA A 97 -16.93 13.62 -4.47
CA ALA A 97 -16.08 12.73 -5.26
C ALA A 97 -14.92 13.48 -5.92
N GLY A 98 -13.72 12.90 -5.87
CA GLY A 98 -12.52 13.49 -6.47
C GLY A 98 -11.95 14.71 -5.72
N SER A 99 -12.54 15.08 -4.58
CA SER A 99 -11.98 16.13 -3.74
C SER A 99 -10.64 15.70 -3.15
N THR A 100 -9.70 16.65 -3.10
CA THR A 100 -8.40 16.51 -2.44
C THR A 100 -8.26 17.67 -1.46
N ARG A 101 -7.62 17.41 -0.32
CA ARG A 101 -7.24 18.45 0.65
C ARG A 101 -5.76 18.74 0.57
#